data_AF-A0A0E0XZ17-F1
#
_entry.id   AF-A0A0E0XZ17-F1
#
_cell.length_a   1.000
_cell.length_b   1.000
_cell.length_c   1.000
_cell.angle_alpha   90.00
_cell.angle_beta   90.00
_cell.angle_gamma   90.00
#
_symmetry.space_group_name_H-M   'P 1'
#
loop_
_entity.id
_entity.type
_entity.pdbx_description
1 polymer ?
#
loop_
_entity_poly.entity_id
_entity_poly.type
_entity_poly.pdbx_seq_one_letter_code
_entity_poly.pdbx_strand_id
1 'polypeptide(L)'
;MLNQTLTKSLLIFLLVIIVSVSIIYIVRTPVRLDVNDVTEINQKHPIIFLIRHGERCDRSQRICLSAHEGITVNGANKAQQYGDKFRRMFPYYSLYSTDTLRTMQTATFFSGGKTATIPDISTCDDNAVNNILKISKSDHVTVIFTHNHCLSRIAKKMNGWRFKPDYMGTLVLHRENHNLILDGHLKPNELTQ
;
A
#
# COMPACT_ATOMS: atom_id res chain seq x y z
N MET A 1 -28.38 -11.12 -47.22
CA MET A 1 -27.45 -10.01 -46.91
C MET A 1 -27.72 -9.34 -45.56
N LEU A 2 -28.96 -8.96 -45.23
CA LEU A 2 -29.31 -8.28 -43.96
C LEU A 2 -28.80 -9.01 -42.69
N ASN A 3 -28.92 -10.35 -42.66
CA ASN A 3 -28.52 -11.18 -41.51
C ASN A 3 -26.99 -11.23 -41.27
N GLN A 4 -26.19 -11.10 -42.35
CA GLN A 4 -24.72 -11.09 -42.28
C GLN A 4 -24.19 -9.72 -41.81
N THR A 5 -24.84 -8.63 -42.24
CA THR A 5 -24.48 -7.27 -41.79
C THR A 5 -24.84 -7.07 -40.32
N LEU A 6 -26.00 -7.56 -39.88
CA LEU A 6 -26.43 -7.56 -38.47
C LEU A 6 -25.47 -8.37 -37.58
N THR A 7 -25.07 -9.58 -37.99
CA THR A 7 -24.10 -10.39 -37.24
C THR A 7 -22.71 -9.74 -37.18
N LYS A 8 -22.21 -9.15 -38.28
CA LYS A 8 -20.96 -8.39 -38.28
C LYS A 8 -21.02 -7.17 -37.34
N SER A 9 -22.11 -6.41 -37.38
CA SER A 9 -22.32 -5.26 -36.50
C SER A 9 -22.36 -5.67 -35.02
N LEU A 10 -23.05 -6.78 -34.71
CA LEU A 10 -23.10 -7.34 -33.36
C LEU A 10 -21.72 -7.80 -32.87
N LEU A 11 -20.94 -8.46 -33.72
CA LEU A 11 -19.57 -8.90 -33.42
C LEU A 11 -18.65 -7.70 -33.14
N ILE A 12 -18.74 -6.64 -33.96
CA ILE A 12 -17.97 -5.40 -33.75
C ILE A 12 -18.36 -4.75 -32.42
N PHE A 13 -19.66 -4.66 -32.12
CA PHE A 13 -20.14 -4.09 -30.86
C PHE A 13 -19.64 -4.88 -29.65
N LEU A 14 -19.70 -6.21 -29.71
CA LEU A 14 -19.18 -7.08 -28.65
C LEU A 14 -17.66 -6.90 -28.47
N LEU A 15 -16.91 -6.82 -29.57
CA LEU A 15 -15.47 -6.57 -29.53
C LEU A 15 -15.16 -5.23 -28.85
N VAL A 16 -15.90 -4.17 -29.20
CA VAL A 16 -15.73 -2.83 -28.58
C VAL A 16 -16.02 -2.87 -27.09
N ILE A 17 -17.05 -3.60 -26.64
CA ILE A 17 -17.34 -3.79 -25.21
C ILE A 17 -16.17 -4.49 -24.51
N ILE A 18 -15.68 -5.61 -25.08
CA ILE A 18 -14.59 -6.39 -24.48
C ILE A 18 -13.32 -5.53 -24.36
N VAL A 19 -12.97 -4.78 -25.40
CA VAL A 19 -11.81 -3.87 -25.38
C VAL A 19 -11.99 -2.79 -24.33
N SER A 20 -13.17 -2.17 -24.27
CA SER A 20 -13.47 -1.11 -23.29
C SER A 20 -13.36 -1.63 -21.85
N VAL A 21 -13.93 -2.80 -21.56
CA VAL A 21 -13.85 -3.45 -20.25
C VAL A 21 -12.41 -3.80 -19.90
N SER A 22 -11.64 -4.32 -20.87
CA SER A 22 -10.23 -4.66 -20.68
C SER A 22 -9.39 -3.43 -20.36
N ILE A 23 -9.59 -2.32 -21.08
CA ILE A 23 -8.92 -1.04 -20.81
C ILE A 23 -9.27 -0.54 -19.40
N ILE A 24 -10.55 -0.55 -19.03
CA ILE A 24 -10.98 -0.12 -17.68
C ILE A 24 -10.35 -1.01 -16.61
N TYR A 25 -10.27 -2.32 -16.83
CA TYR A 25 -9.65 -3.26 -15.90
C TYR A 25 -8.16 -2.95 -15.73
N ILE A 26 -7.42 -2.75 -16.83
CA ILE A 26 -6.00 -2.43 -16.80
C ILE A 26 -5.74 -1.09 -16.09
N VAL A 27 -6.44 -0.02 -16.49
CA VAL A 27 -6.25 1.33 -15.92
C VAL A 27 -6.60 1.39 -14.43
N ARG A 28 -7.54 0.56 -13.96
CA ARG A 28 -7.92 0.51 -12.54
C ARG A 28 -7.11 -0.49 -11.71
N THR A 29 -6.19 -1.23 -12.31
CA THR A 29 -5.33 -2.17 -11.59
C THR A 29 -4.02 -1.46 -11.22
N PRO A 30 -3.65 -1.39 -9.92
CA PRO A 30 -2.38 -0.83 -9.51
C PRO A 30 -1.19 -1.53 -10.16
N VAL A 31 -0.19 -0.73 -10.55
CA VAL A 31 1.13 -1.25 -10.94
C VAL A 31 1.71 -2.03 -9.76
N ARG A 32 2.26 -3.21 -10.04
CA ARG A 32 3.03 -3.99 -9.07
C ARG A 32 4.48 -3.59 -9.19
N LEU A 33 5.07 -3.18 -8.08
CA LEU A 33 6.48 -2.81 -8.00
C LEU A 33 7.31 -3.98 -7.45
N ASP A 34 8.56 -4.03 -7.86
CA ASP A 34 9.59 -4.90 -7.30
C ASP A 34 10.69 -4.10 -6.57
N VAL A 35 11.78 -4.79 -6.19
CA VAL A 35 12.91 -4.18 -5.47
C VAL A 35 13.66 -3.15 -6.33
N ASN A 36 13.82 -3.42 -7.61
CA ASN A 36 14.53 -2.53 -8.52
C ASN A 36 13.75 -1.23 -8.69
N ASP A 37 12.44 -1.33 -8.88
CA ASP A 37 11.55 -0.17 -9.00
C ASP A 37 11.67 0.76 -7.78
N VAL A 38 11.50 0.21 -6.57
CA VAL A 38 11.54 1.03 -5.34
C VAL A 38 12.94 1.55 -5.03
N THR A 39 13.98 0.83 -5.44
CA THR A 39 15.37 1.30 -5.31
C THR A 39 15.64 2.47 -6.24
N GLU A 40 15.20 2.37 -7.51
CA GLU A 40 15.36 3.44 -8.50
C GLU A 40 14.59 4.70 -8.08
N ILE A 41 13.33 4.55 -7.64
CA ILE A 41 12.52 5.67 -7.16
C ILE A 41 13.21 6.35 -5.96
N ASN A 42 13.69 5.57 -4.99
CA ASN A 42 14.35 6.10 -3.79
C ASN A 42 15.68 6.82 -4.09
N GLN A 43 16.39 6.44 -5.15
CA GLN A 43 17.62 7.14 -5.56
C GLN A 43 17.33 8.54 -6.09
N LYS A 44 16.15 8.74 -6.69
CA LYS A 44 15.76 9.99 -7.37
C LYS A 44 14.87 10.89 -6.52
N HIS A 45 14.07 10.31 -5.63
CA HIS A 45 13.00 11.00 -4.92
C HIS A 45 12.87 10.54 -3.47
N PRO A 46 12.38 11.42 -2.56
CA PRO A 46 11.87 10.98 -1.27
C PRO A 46 10.70 10.02 -1.44
N ILE A 47 10.77 8.86 -0.79
CA ILE A 47 9.84 7.75 -0.95
C ILE A 47 9.03 7.50 0.32
N ILE A 48 7.76 7.12 0.16
CA ILE A 48 6.81 6.87 1.21
C ILE A 48 6.18 5.48 1.02
N PHE A 49 6.24 4.68 2.08
CA PHE A 49 5.64 3.36 2.16
C PHE A 49 4.44 3.39 3.10
N LEU A 50 3.23 3.21 2.56
CA LEU A 50 2.01 3.06 3.35
C LEU A 50 1.70 1.57 3.49
N ILE A 51 1.89 1.03 4.68
CA ILE A 51 1.85 -0.42 4.93
C ILE A 51 0.59 -0.78 5.70
N ARG A 52 -0.19 -1.76 5.21
CA ARG A 52 -1.29 -2.32 5.99
C ARG A 52 -0.73 -3.06 7.21
N HIS A 53 -1.34 -2.87 8.39
CA HIS A 53 -1.02 -3.65 9.58
C HIS A 53 -1.01 -5.17 9.34
N GLY A 54 -0.36 -5.90 10.24
CA GLY A 54 -0.30 -7.36 10.25
C GLY A 54 -1.64 -8.04 10.48
N GLU A 55 -1.63 -9.37 10.42
CA GLU A 55 -2.82 -10.20 10.60
C GLU A 55 -3.52 -9.91 11.93
N ARG A 56 -4.82 -9.63 11.89
CA ARG A 56 -5.61 -9.30 13.07
C ARG A 56 -5.95 -10.54 13.91
N CYS A 57 -5.92 -10.36 15.22
CA CYS A 57 -6.40 -11.34 16.20
C CYS A 57 -7.91 -11.60 16.10
N ASP A 58 -8.72 -10.55 16.11
CA ASP A 58 -10.19 -10.64 16.06
C ASP A 58 -10.79 -11.22 14.76
N ARG A 59 -9.94 -11.58 13.79
CA ARG A 59 -10.34 -12.10 12.47
C ARG A 59 -9.63 -13.41 12.12
N SER A 60 -8.95 -14.04 13.08
CA SER A 60 -8.14 -15.24 12.86
C SER A 60 -8.27 -16.19 14.03
N GLN A 61 -8.13 -17.50 13.77
CA GLN A 61 -8.04 -18.53 14.82
C GLN A 61 -6.59 -18.71 15.33
N ARG A 62 -5.64 -17.92 14.82
CA ARG A 62 -4.24 -17.97 15.24
C ARG A 62 -4.04 -17.30 16.59
N ILE A 63 -2.98 -17.74 17.27
CA ILE A 63 -2.59 -17.23 18.60
C ILE A 63 -2.40 -15.71 18.53
N CYS A 64 -3.05 -15.03 19.47
CA CYS A 64 -2.93 -13.59 19.65
C CYS A 64 -1.56 -13.24 20.24
N LEU A 65 -0.93 -12.15 19.76
CA LEU A 65 0.30 -11.67 20.37
C LEU A 65 0.05 -11.14 21.79
N SER A 66 -1.04 -10.40 21.96
CA SER A 66 -1.47 -9.92 23.27
C SER A 66 -3.00 -9.81 23.35
N ALA A 67 -3.57 -8.70 22.89
CA ALA A 67 -4.99 -8.39 23.00
C ALA A 67 -5.76 -8.72 21.71
N HIS A 68 -7.08 -8.85 21.85
CA HIS A 68 -7.98 -9.27 20.77
C HIS A 68 -8.01 -8.28 19.59
N GLU A 69 -7.84 -6.99 19.86
CA GLU A 69 -7.80 -5.90 18.88
C GLU A 69 -6.44 -5.74 18.19
N GLY A 70 -5.42 -6.49 18.65
CA GLY A 70 -4.05 -6.47 18.15
C GLY A 70 -3.80 -7.38 16.95
N ILE A 71 -2.54 -7.78 16.78
CA ILE A 71 -2.09 -8.71 15.74
C ILE A 71 -1.77 -10.10 16.27
N THR A 72 -1.88 -11.10 15.41
CA THR A 72 -1.48 -12.48 15.74
C THR A 72 0.04 -12.58 15.88
N VAL A 73 0.52 -13.63 16.56
CA VAL A 73 1.97 -13.96 16.62
C VAL A 73 2.55 -14.11 15.20
N ASN A 74 1.80 -14.75 14.30
CA ASN A 74 2.19 -14.86 12.90
C ASN A 74 2.23 -13.50 12.19
N GLY A 75 1.30 -12.59 12.49
CA GLY A 75 1.31 -11.21 11.98
C GLY A 75 2.57 -10.45 12.42
N ALA A 76 2.95 -10.60 13.69
CA ALA A 76 4.17 -10.02 14.25
C ALA A 76 5.44 -10.57 13.58
N ASN A 77 5.53 -11.90 13.43
CA ASN A 77 6.67 -12.54 12.75
C ASN A 77 6.82 -12.07 11.29
N LYS A 78 5.71 -11.94 10.55
CA LYS A 78 5.73 -11.41 9.18
C LYS A 78 6.14 -9.95 9.14
N ALA A 79 5.71 -9.14 10.10
CA ALA A 79 6.12 -7.74 10.20
C ALA A 79 7.63 -7.64 10.44
N GLN A 80 8.18 -8.42 11.36
CA GLN A 80 9.62 -8.48 11.63
C GLN A 80 10.41 -8.94 10.40
N GLN A 81 10.00 -10.03 9.74
CA GLN A 81 10.68 -10.51 8.53
C GLN A 81 10.70 -9.48 7.40
N TYR A 82 9.60 -8.76 7.21
CA TYR A 82 9.55 -7.66 6.24
C TYR A 82 10.51 -6.55 6.69
N GLY A 83 10.41 -6.09 7.93
CA GLY A 83 11.26 -5.06 8.51
C GLY A 83 12.76 -5.31 8.39
N ASP A 84 13.19 -6.55 8.68
CA ASP A 84 14.60 -6.96 8.59
C ASP A 84 15.15 -6.88 7.17
N LYS A 85 14.31 -7.14 6.16
CA LYS A 85 14.69 -7.00 4.74
C LYS A 85 14.65 -5.53 4.33
N PHE A 86 13.57 -4.83 4.69
CA PHE A 86 13.38 -3.42 4.40
C PHE A 86 14.58 -2.58 4.88
N ARG A 87 15.03 -2.78 6.11
CA ARG A 87 16.15 -2.04 6.72
C ARG A 87 17.49 -2.27 6.03
N ARG A 88 17.68 -3.38 5.32
CA ARG A 88 18.91 -3.60 4.52
C ARG A 88 18.97 -2.68 3.30
N MET A 89 17.82 -2.33 2.73
CA MET A 89 17.71 -1.41 1.58
C MET A 89 17.53 0.04 2.02
N PHE A 90 16.76 0.26 3.07
CA PHE A 90 16.44 1.58 3.63
C PHE A 90 16.88 1.63 5.10
N PRO A 91 18.17 1.83 5.40
CA PRO A 91 18.67 1.80 6.77
C PRO A 91 18.18 2.98 7.62
N TYR A 92 17.85 4.10 6.98
CA TYR A 92 17.37 5.32 7.61
C TYR A 92 15.97 5.65 7.10
N TYR A 93 14.98 5.60 7.98
CA TYR A 93 13.59 5.97 7.68
C TYR A 93 12.90 6.50 8.92
N SER A 94 11.93 7.38 8.71
CA SER A 94 11.01 7.85 9.73
C SER A 94 9.79 6.93 9.80
N LEU A 95 9.36 6.61 11.02
CA LEU A 95 8.38 5.57 11.29
C LEU A 95 7.13 6.15 11.96
N TYR A 96 5.97 5.95 11.32
CA TYR A 96 4.68 6.43 11.78
C TYR A 96 3.63 5.32 11.78
N SER A 97 2.58 5.50 12.56
CA SER A 97 1.40 4.63 12.53
C SER A 97 0.13 5.40 12.87
N THR A 98 -1.03 4.90 12.43
CA THR A 98 -2.29 5.29 13.10
C THR A 98 -2.32 4.75 14.53
N ASP A 99 -3.19 5.30 15.36
CA ASP A 99 -3.29 5.10 16.81
C ASP A 99 -3.85 3.72 17.25
N THR A 100 -4.19 2.84 16.32
CA THR A 100 -4.74 1.52 16.68
C THR A 100 -3.66 0.57 17.19
N LEU A 101 -4.00 -0.32 18.13
CA LEU A 101 -3.05 -1.29 18.68
C LEU A 101 -2.36 -2.13 17.59
N ARG A 102 -3.13 -2.61 16.61
CA ARG A 102 -2.61 -3.42 15.49
C ARG A 102 -1.60 -2.68 14.61
N THR A 103 -1.78 -1.38 14.34
CA THR A 103 -0.82 -0.60 13.54
C THR A 103 0.44 -0.32 14.34
N MET A 104 0.31 0.05 15.61
CA MET A 104 1.44 0.27 16.52
C MET A 104 2.27 -1.01 16.69
N GLN A 105 1.63 -2.15 17.02
CA GLN A 105 2.31 -3.44 17.16
C GLN A 105 3.04 -3.83 15.86
N THR A 106 2.38 -3.71 14.71
CA THR A 106 3.01 -4.04 13.43
C THR A 106 4.26 -3.18 13.20
N ALA A 107 4.18 -1.87 13.46
CA ALA A 107 5.30 -0.95 13.32
C ALA A 107 6.46 -1.27 14.28
N THR A 108 6.16 -1.65 15.52
CA THR A 108 7.16 -2.08 16.50
C THR A 108 7.91 -3.32 16.04
N PHE A 109 7.21 -4.36 15.57
CA PHE A 109 7.89 -5.57 15.08
C PHE A 109 8.67 -5.32 13.79
N PHE A 110 8.11 -4.54 12.87
CA PHE A 110 8.80 -4.17 11.62
C PHE A 110 10.10 -3.39 11.88
N SER A 111 10.11 -2.50 12.87
CA SER A 111 11.29 -1.66 13.13
C SER A 111 12.35 -2.30 14.02
N GLY A 112 12.11 -3.53 14.50
CA GLY A 112 12.98 -4.19 15.47
C GLY A 112 12.88 -3.57 16.87
N GLY A 113 11.70 -3.09 17.25
CA GLY A 113 11.41 -2.61 18.61
C GLY A 113 11.29 -1.08 18.74
N LYS A 114 11.36 -0.30 17.66
CA LYS A 114 11.14 1.16 17.75
C LYS A 114 9.66 1.47 17.90
N THR A 115 9.37 2.52 18.66
CA THR A 115 8.02 3.08 18.74
C THR A 115 7.78 4.00 17.55
N ALA A 116 6.69 3.76 16.83
CA ALA A 116 6.26 4.64 15.75
C ALA A 116 5.65 5.93 16.32
N THR A 117 5.91 7.06 15.66
CA THR A 117 5.23 8.32 16.00
C THR A 117 3.78 8.25 15.53
N ILE A 118 2.84 8.63 16.39
CA ILE A 118 1.44 8.83 16.01
C ILE A 118 1.31 10.29 15.58
N PRO A 119 1.04 10.58 14.29
CA PRO A 119 0.89 11.95 13.84
C PRO A 119 -0.38 12.59 14.43
N ASP A 120 -0.31 13.88 14.78
CA ASP A 120 -1.48 14.65 15.23
C ASP A 120 -2.54 14.85 14.13
N ILE A 121 -2.16 14.60 12.86
CA ILE A 121 -3.04 14.69 11.69
C ILE A 121 -3.30 13.32 11.07
N SER A 122 -4.56 13.02 10.76
CA SER A 122 -4.97 11.70 10.29
C SER A 122 -4.40 11.36 8.91
N THR A 123 -3.90 10.13 8.75
CA THR A 123 -3.52 9.55 7.46
C THR A 123 -4.62 8.67 6.85
N CYS A 124 -5.84 8.72 7.42
CA CYS A 124 -6.98 7.88 7.02
C CYS A 124 -8.31 8.66 6.93
N ASP A 125 -8.26 9.90 6.46
CA ASP A 125 -9.44 10.72 6.18
C ASP A 125 -9.48 11.15 4.70
N ASP A 126 -10.39 12.07 4.35
CA ASP A 126 -10.46 12.59 2.99
C ASP A 126 -9.27 13.46 2.60
N ASN A 127 -8.51 13.98 3.58
CA ASN A 127 -7.32 14.80 3.41
C ASN A 127 -6.01 14.00 3.52
N ALA A 128 -6.08 12.67 3.62
CA ALA A 128 -4.94 11.79 3.88
C ALA A 128 -3.74 12.08 2.97
N VAL A 129 -3.93 12.31 1.68
CA VAL A 129 -2.84 12.62 0.72
C VAL A 129 -2.08 13.89 1.15
N ASN A 130 -2.79 14.96 1.48
CA ASN A 130 -2.17 16.22 1.93
C ASN A 130 -1.52 16.06 3.30
N ASN A 131 -2.12 15.27 4.20
CA ASN A 131 -1.56 15.02 5.52
C ASN A 131 -0.28 14.17 5.43
N ILE A 132 -0.25 13.15 4.58
CA ILE A 132 0.94 12.35 4.31
C ILE A 132 2.06 13.23 3.76
N LEU A 133 1.77 14.14 2.82
CA LEU A 133 2.75 15.09 2.29
C LEU A 133 3.36 15.98 3.38
N LYS A 134 2.55 16.42 4.36
CA LYS A 134 3.02 17.21 5.51
C LYS A 134 3.89 16.38 6.44
N ILE A 135 3.47 15.14 6.75
CA ILE A 135 4.19 14.21 7.62
C ILE A 135 5.55 13.85 7.03
N SER A 136 5.62 13.55 5.73
CA SER A 136 6.86 13.12 5.06
C SER A 136 7.76 14.27 4.58
N LYS A 137 7.46 15.52 4.93
CA LYS A 137 8.13 16.70 4.33
C LYS A 137 9.64 16.76 4.59
N SER A 138 10.10 16.35 5.78
CA SER A 138 11.52 16.36 6.14
C SER A 138 12.24 15.03 5.88
N ASP A 139 11.49 14.00 5.53
CA ASP A 139 12.00 12.63 5.51
C ASP A 139 12.30 12.18 4.07
N HIS A 140 13.46 11.56 3.86
CA HIS A 140 13.78 10.93 2.57
C HIS A 140 13.04 9.60 2.42
N VAL A 141 13.01 8.78 3.47
CA VAL A 141 12.22 7.54 3.52
C VAL A 141 11.22 7.65 4.67
N THR A 142 9.93 7.50 4.34
CA THR A 142 8.85 7.51 5.33
C THR A 142 8.11 6.19 5.30
N VAL A 143 7.86 5.59 6.47
CA VAL A 143 7.03 4.38 6.61
C VAL A 143 5.84 4.71 7.49
N ILE A 144 4.62 4.44 7.01
CA ILE A 144 3.38 4.71 7.74
C ILE A 144 2.53 3.44 7.79
N PHE A 145 2.28 2.93 9.00
CA PHE A 145 1.37 1.81 9.22
C PHE A 145 -0.08 2.26 9.32
N THR A 146 -0.95 1.65 8.51
CA THR A 146 -2.36 2.04 8.37
C THR A 146 -3.26 0.82 8.09
N HIS A 147 -4.48 1.07 7.62
CA HIS A 147 -5.50 0.04 7.34
C HIS A 147 -5.76 -0.14 5.85
N ASN A 148 -6.29 -1.32 5.52
CA ASN A 148 -6.81 -1.66 4.18
C ASN A 148 -7.69 -0.53 3.60
N HIS A 149 -8.72 -0.10 4.33
CA HIS A 149 -9.68 0.88 3.81
C HIS A 149 -9.05 2.26 3.54
N CYS A 150 -8.02 2.66 4.30
CA CYS A 150 -7.27 3.88 4.05
C CYS A 150 -6.49 3.78 2.74
N LEU A 151 -5.74 2.68 2.56
CA LEU A 151 -4.98 2.42 1.33
C LEU A 151 -5.91 2.36 0.11
N SER A 152 -7.03 1.67 0.21
CA SER A 152 -8.06 1.62 -0.85
C SER A 152 -8.58 3.01 -1.21
N ARG A 153 -8.85 3.87 -0.21
CA ARG A 153 -9.32 5.24 -0.43
C ARG A 153 -8.26 6.09 -1.12
N ILE A 154 -7.01 6.02 -0.68
CA ILE A 154 -5.88 6.75 -1.27
C ILE A 154 -5.67 6.32 -2.72
N ALA A 155 -5.57 5.01 -2.99
CA ALA A 155 -5.38 4.49 -4.34
C ALA A 155 -6.52 4.89 -5.30
N LYS A 156 -7.77 4.83 -4.82
CA LYS A 156 -8.94 5.26 -5.58
C LYS A 156 -8.92 6.77 -5.83
N LYS A 157 -8.57 7.58 -4.83
CA LYS A 157 -8.58 9.05 -4.93
C LYS A 157 -7.50 9.56 -5.89
N MET A 158 -6.31 8.99 -5.83
CA MET A 158 -5.17 9.46 -6.63
C MET A 158 -5.24 8.97 -8.08
N ASN A 159 -5.43 7.66 -8.29
CA ASN A 159 -5.30 7.06 -9.63
C ASN A 159 -6.57 6.31 -10.09
N GLY A 160 -7.68 6.37 -9.34
CA GLY A 160 -8.90 5.62 -9.68
C GLY A 160 -8.76 4.10 -9.49
N TRP A 161 -7.71 3.66 -8.81
CA TRP A 161 -7.36 2.25 -8.68
C TRP A 161 -8.29 1.48 -7.73
N ARG A 162 -8.55 0.22 -8.07
CA ARG A 162 -9.23 -0.76 -7.21
C ARG A 162 -8.18 -1.55 -6.44
N PHE A 163 -7.77 -1.02 -5.31
CA PHE A 163 -6.76 -1.65 -4.45
C PHE A 163 -7.36 -2.20 -3.17
N LYS A 164 -7.09 -3.47 -2.86
CA LYS A 164 -7.47 -4.13 -1.61
C LYS A 164 -6.29 -4.99 -1.13
N PRO A 165 -5.31 -4.40 -0.45
CA PRO A 165 -4.09 -5.11 -0.07
C PRO A 165 -4.40 -6.21 0.94
N ASP A 166 -3.71 -7.34 0.85
CA ASP A 166 -3.61 -8.30 1.96
C ASP A 166 -2.79 -7.71 3.12
N TYR A 167 -2.73 -8.40 4.26
CA TYR A 167 -1.90 -7.99 5.39
C TYR A 167 -0.46 -7.73 4.96
N MET A 168 0.14 -6.65 5.47
CA MET A 168 1.47 -6.16 5.07
C MET A 168 1.58 -5.66 3.61
N GLY A 169 0.49 -5.66 2.82
CA GLY A 169 0.49 -5.03 1.50
C GLY A 169 0.79 -3.54 1.61
N THR A 170 1.61 -3.04 0.68
CA THR A 170 2.19 -1.70 0.74
C THR A 170 1.79 -0.89 -0.48
N LEU A 171 1.33 0.36 -0.30
CA LEU A 171 1.34 1.36 -1.38
C LEU A 171 2.65 2.13 -1.30
N VAL A 172 3.24 2.36 -2.47
CA VAL A 172 4.46 3.15 -2.61
C VAL A 172 4.10 4.44 -3.31
N LEU A 173 4.58 5.54 -2.74
CA LEU A 173 4.48 6.87 -3.29
C LEU A 173 5.86 7.49 -3.26
N HIS A 174 6.09 8.45 -4.13
CA HIS A 174 7.20 9.37 -3.99
C HIS A 174 6.72 10.80 -3.98
N ARG A 175 7.56 11.66 -3.42
CA ARG A 175 7.37 13.09 -3.47
C ARG A 175 8.19 13.66 -4.61
N GLU A 176 7.49 14.29 -5.54
CA GLU A 176 8.10 15.09 -6.59
C GLU A 176 7.64 16.54 -6.45
N ASN A 177 8.60 17.44 -6.25
CA ASN A 177 8.34 18.84 -5.91
C ASN A 177 7.48 18.96 -4.63
N HIS A 178 6.23 19.43 -4.78
CA HIS A 178 5.25 19.60 -3.71
C HIS A 178 4.05 18.66 -3.82
N ASN A 179 4.16 17.59 -4.62
CA ASN A 179 3.08 16.64 -4.86
C ASN A 179 3.50 15.23 -4.43
N LEU A 180 2.49 14.39 -4.14
CA LEU A 180 2.67 12.96 -4.01
C LEU A 180 2.24 12.29 -5.31
N ILE A 181 3.11 11.45 -5.84
CA ILE A 181 2.83 10.57 -6.98
C ILE A 181 2.63 9.16 -6.43
N LEU A 182 1.57 8.49 -6.87
CA LEU A 182 1.27 7.11 -6.48
C LEU A 182 1.87 6.15 -7.52
N ASP A 183 2.97 5.51 -7.15
CA ASP A 183 3.77 4.67 -8.05
C ASP A 183 3.15 3.29 -8.27
N GLY A 184 2.63 2.69 -7.20
CA GLY A 184 2.13 1.32 -7.28
C GLY A 184 1.97 0.67 -5.92
N HIS A 185 1.99 -0.66 -5.93
CA HIS A 185 1.95 -1.47 -4.73
C HIS A 185 3.09 -2.48 -4.70
N LEU A 186 3.59 -2.73 -3.49
CA LEU A 186 4.65 -3.68 -3.19
C LEU A 186 4.08 -4.76 -2.26
N LYS A 187 4.41 -6.02 -2.55
CA LYS A 187 4.10 -7.12 -1.63
C LYS A 187 5.32 -7.43 -0.75
N PRO A 188 5.13 -7.89 0.50
CA PRO A 188 6.24 -8.19 1.42
C PRO A 188 7.27 -9.17 0.87
N ASN A 189 6.83 -10.10 0.02
CA ASN A 189 7.68 -11.12 -0.60
C ASN A 189 8.48 -10.60 -1.80
N GLU A 190 8.21 -9.40 -2.33
CA GLU A 190 9.01 -8.84 -3.42
C GLU A 190 10.39 -8.40 -2.93
N LEU A 191 10.51 -7.99 -1.66
CA LEU A 191 11.78 -7.64 -1.02
C LEU A 191 12.70 -8.84 -0.72
N THR A 192 12.51 -9.95 -1.42
CA THR A 192 13.17 -11.23 -1.14
C THR A 192 14.00 -11.79 -2.29
N GLN A 193 14.08 -11.07 -3.41
CA GLN A 193 15.02 -11.36 -4.49
C GLN A 193 16.35 -10.67 -4.23
#